data_AF-A0A0T6ZDG6-F1
#
_entry.id   AF-A0A0T6ZDG6-F1
#
_cell.length_a   1.000
_cell.length_b   1.000
_cell.length_c   1.000
_cell.angle_alpha   90.00
_cell.angle_beta   90.00
_cell.angle_gamma   90.00
#
_symmetry.space_group_name_H-M   'P 1'
#
loop_
_entity.id
_entity.type
_entity.pdbx_description
1 polymer ?
#
loop_
_entity_poly.entity_id
_entity_poly.type
_entity_poly.pdbx_seq_one_letter_code
_entity_poly.pdbx_strand_id
1 'polypeptide(L)'
;MASRGIVADPYHVWLSEVMLQQTTVQAVKAYFEKFLSLWPTVEDLAHAENEDVMKAWAGLGYYARARNLKKCAEAVANSHGGRFPDTEDGLKSLPGIGDYTAAAIAAIAFNRKSAVLDGNVERVISRLYAIEAPLPAAKPEMRARVAILTPDDRPGDFAQAMMDLGATICTPKRPACSLCPFRAHCRALSVADPETFPRKAQKKEKPLRRGAAFVAIDADNAVYLRKRVETGLLGGMTEVPGTDWTSRQDGDTSLASQPFVAPWEDCGTISHVFTHFELRLSVYRANVARAGTEGDGWWEPVHSLTAQALPTVMKKAITQAIPDAFKAER
;
A
#
# COMPACT_ATOMS: atom_id res chain seq x y z
N MET A 1 14.48 -19.81 13.43
CA MET A 1 13.38 -20.10 14.38
C MET A 1 13.17 -21.60 14.51
N ALA A 2 13.06 -22.32 13.40
CA ALA A 2 12.82 -23.76 13.38
C ALA A 2 13.88 -24.59 14.13
N SER A 3 15.16 -24.23 14.06
CA SER A 3 16.24 -24.95 14.78
C SER A 3 16.13 -24.90 16.31
N ARG A 4 15.30 -23.98 16.85
CA ARG A 4 15.03 -23.85 18.29
C ARG A 4 13.66 -24.44 18.67
N GLY A 5 12.97 -25.12 17.75
CA GLY A 5 11.62 -25.66 17.96
C GLY A 5 10.53 -24.59 18.06
N ILE A 6 10.84 -23.33 17.73
CA ILE A 6 9.88 -22.22 17.78
C ILE A 6 9.09 -22.22 16.47
N VAL A 7 7.78 -22.47 16.57
CA VAL A 7 6.83 -22.34 15.47
C VAL A 7 6.28 -20.93 15.48
N ALA A 8 6.35 -20.23 14.34
CA ALA A 8 5.78 -18.90 14.22
C ALA A 8 4.25 -19.01 14.11
N ASP A 9 3.55 -18.14 14.85
CA ASP A 9 2.09 -18.07 14.77
C ASP A 9 1.66 -17.56 13.37
N PRO A 10 0.85 -18.32 12.60
CA PRO A 10 0.36 -17.89 11.29
C PRO A 10 -0.39 -16.54 11.32
N TYR A 11 -1.13 -16.24 12.40
CA TYR A 11 -1.82 -14.97 12.56
C TYR A 11 -0.81 -13.81 12.63
N HIS A 12 0.24 -13.97 13.44
CA HIS A 12 1.30 -12.97 13.58
C HIS A 12 2.07 -12.77 12.26
N VAL A 13 2.43 -13.87 11.59
CA VAL A 13 3.15 -13.82 10.31
C VAL A 13 2.29 -13.09 9.28
N TRP A 14 1.05 -13.52 9.08
CA TRP A 14 0.13 -12.90 8.12
C TRP A 14 -0.09 -11.41 8.41
N LEU A 15 -0.40 -11.05 9.67
CA LEU A 15 -0.62 -9.66 10.06
C LEU A 15 0.60 -8.78 9.74
N SER A 16 1.80 -9.25 10.09
CA SER A 16 3.03 -8.51 9.83
C SER A 16 3.31 -8.36 8.32
N GLU A 17 3.08 -9.42 7.53
CA GLU A 17 3.24 -9.38 6.07
C GLU A 17 2.29 -8.38 5.41
N VAL A 18 1.02 -8.32 5.83
CA VAL A 18 0.08 -7.31 5.32
C VAL A 18 0.53 -5.89 5.67
N MET A 19 1.01 -5.67 6.90
CA MET A 19 1.51 -4.37 7.34
C MET A 19 2.78 -3.95 6.57
N LEU A 20 3.70 -4.87 6.29
CA LEU A 20 4.97 -4.60 5.62
C LEU A 20 4.84 -4.31 4.12
N GLN A 21 3.66 -4.55 3.51
CA GLN A 21 3.41 -4.16 2.13
C GLN A 21 3.60 -2.64 1.94
N GLN A 22 4.64 -2.27 1.20
CA GLN A 22 5.00 -0.86 0.92
C GLN A 22 5.22 0.00 2.18
N THR A 23 5.53 -0.62 3.32
CA THR A 23 5.76 0.05 4.61
C THR A 23 7.06 -0.46 5.22
N THR A 24 7.83 0.39 5.92
CA THR A 24 9.10 -0.02 6.51
C THR A 24 8.88 -0.80 7.81
N VAL A 25 9.81 -1.71 8.14
CA VAL A 25 9.79 -2.45 9.42
C VAL A 25 9.70 -1.50 10.62
N GLN A 26 10.46 -0.40 10.60
CA GLN A 26 10.46 0.58 11.69
C GLN A 26 9.08 1.23 11.89
N ALA A 27 8.36 1.53 10.82
CA ALA A 27 7.02 2.10 10.91
C ALA A 27 5.98 1.06 11.39
N VAL A 28 6.16 -0.22 11.05
CA VAL A 28 5.20 -1.29 11.36
C VAL A 28 5.24 -1.74 12.82
N LYS A 29 6.42 -1.75 13.47
CA LYS A 29 6.61 -2.34 14.82
C LYS A 29 5.54 -1.94 15.84
N ALA A 30 5.34 -0.65 16.05
CA ALA A 30 4.38 -0.15 17.04
C ALA A 30 2.92 -0.48 16.68
N TYR A 31 2.59 -0.53 15.38
CA TYR A 31 1.26 -0.92 14.94
C TYR A 31 1.03 -2.42 15.12
N PHE A 32 2.03 -3.24 14.82
CA PHE A 32 1.96 -4.68 15.02
C PHE A 32 1.72 -5.02 16.50
N GLU A 33 2.49 -4.43 17.40
CA GLU A 33 2.31 -4.58 18.86
C GLU A 33 0.94 -4.10 19.33
N LYS A 34 0.48 -2.94 18.84
CA LYS A 34 -0.86 -2.42 19.16
C LYS A 34 -1.97 -3.36 18.68
N PHE A 35 -1.88 -3.88 17.46
CA PHE A 35 -2.88 -4.79 16.92
C PHE A 35 -2.96 -6.09 17.72
N LEU A 36 -1.81 -6.69 18.06
CA LEU A 36 -1.79 -7.90 18.89
C LEU A 36 -2.28 -7.67 20.33
N SER A 37 -2.13 -6.46 20.85
CA SER A 37 -2.67 -6.09 22.17
C SER A 37 -4.21 -5.96 22.14
N LEU A 38 -4.76 -5.35 21.08
CA LEU A 38 -6.20 -5.16 20.91
C LEU A 38 -6.92 -6.44 20.49
N TRP A 39 -6.28 -7.22 19.60
CA TRP A 39 -6.82 -8.43 19.00
C TRP A 39 -5.75 -9.52 19.04
N PRO A 40 -5.61 -10.23 20.17
CA PRO A 40 -4.59 -11.26 20.34
C PRO A 40 -4.73 -12.43 19.37
N THR A 41 -5.95 -12.75 18.94
CA THR A 41 -6.25 -13.85 18.01
C THR A 41 -6.87 -13.35 16.70
N VAL A 42 -6.88 -14.22 15.68
CA VAL A 42 -7.55 -13.90 14.40
C VAL A 42 -9.07 -13.77 14.60
N GLU A 43 -9.64 -14.51 15.54
CA GLU A 43 -11.05 -14.43 15.93
C GLU A 43 -11.35 -13.09 16.60
N ASP A 44 -10.51 -12.60 17.50
CA ASP A 44 -10.70 -11.27 18.11
C ASP A 44 -10.71 -10.18 17.02
N LEU A 45 -9.78 -10.27 16.06
CA LEU A 45 -9.75 -9.34 14.92
C LEU A 45 -10.97 -9.51 14.02
N ALA A 46 -11.47 -10.74 13.86
CA ALA A 46 -12.66 -11.04 13.07
C ALA A 46 -13.96 -10.50 13.72
N HIS A 47 -14.04 -10.44 15.06
CA HIS A 47 -15.20 -9.90 15.78
C HIS A 47 -15.13 -8.38 15.98
N ALA A 48 -13.97 -7.76 15.76
CA ALA A 48 -13.79 -6.32 15.88
C ALA A 48 -14.73 -5.54 14.95
N GLU A 49 -15.19 -4.38 15.40
CA GLU A 49 -15.92 -3.45 14.54
C GLU A 49 -14.99 -2.89 13.45
N ASN A 50 -15.52 -2.74 12.23
CA ASN A 50 -14.75 -2.22 11.09
C ASN A 50 -14.11 -0.85 11.39
N GLU A 51 -14.84 0.01 12.11
CA GLU A 51 -14.35 1.33 12.49
C GLU A 51 -13.13 1.26 13.42
N ASP A 52 -13.11 0.32 14.36
CA ASP A 52 -12.02 0.19 15.32
C ASP A 52 -10.74 -0.32 14.65
N VAL A 53 -10.87 -1.27 13.72
CA VAL A 53 -9.75 -1.74 12.88
C VAL A 53 -9.19 -0.58 12.04
N MET A 54 -10.06 0.23 11.45
CA MET A 54 -9.66 1.38 10.63
C MET A 54 -8.98 2.48 11.47
N LYS A 55 -9.50 2.76 12.68
CA LYS A 55 -8.87 3.67 13.66
C LYS A 55 -7.51 3.16 14.11
N ALA A 56 -7.37 1.86 14.36
CA ALA A 56 -6.08 1.26 14.74
C ALA A 56 -5.06 1.31 13.59
N TRP A 57 -5.50 1.18 12.34
CA TRP A 57 -4.66 1.26 11.14
C TRP A 57 -4.31 2.69 10.71
N ALA A 58 -5.00 3.70 11.26
CA ALA A 58 -4.82 5.09 10.87
C ALA A 58 -3.35 5.52 10.99
N GLY A 59 -2.78 6.00 9.88
CA GLY A 59 -1.36 6.38 9.79
C GLY A 59 -0.46 5.40 9.04
N LEU A 60 -0.84 4.12 8.88
CA LEU A 60 -0.07 3.15 8.05
C LEU A 60 -0.27 3.34 6.54
N GLY A 61 -1.29 4.09 6.13
CA GLY A 61 -1.64 4.30 4.72
C GLY A 61 -2.22 3.06 4.03
N TYR A 62 -2.68 3.24 2.79
CA TYR A 62 -3.32 2.19 1.97
C TYR A 62 -4.45 1.45 2.72
N TYR A 63 -5.50 2.17 3.13
CA TYR A 63 -6.63 1.63 3.89
C TYR A 63 -7.36 0.42 3.27
N ALA A 64 -7.22 0.21 1.95
CA ALA A 64 -7.68 -1.02 1.32
C ALA A 64 -7.03 -2.28 1.93
N ARG A 65 -5.79 -2.20 2.43
CA ARG A 65 -5.12 -3.28 3.16
C ARG A 65 -5.85 -3.60 4.46
N ALA A 66 -6.22 -2.59 5.25
CA ALA A 66 -6.98 -2.78 6.49
C ALA A 66 -8.34 -3.45 6.24
N ARG A 67 -9.05 -3.01 5.20
CA ARG A 67 -10.33 -3.62 4.81
C ARG A 67 -10.17 -5.08 4.38
N ASN A 68 -9.17 -5.38 3.57
CA ASN A 68 -8.90 -6.76 3.15
C ASN A 68 -8.39 -7.63 4.31
N LEU A 69 -7.59 -7.05 5.23
CA LEU A 69 -7.15 -7.70 6.46
C LEU A 69 -8.35 -8.17 7.27
N LYS A 70 -9.32 -7.28 7.51
CA LYS A 70 -10.53 -7.61 8.26
C LYS A 70 -11.37 -8.70 7.58
N LYS A 71 -11.63 -8.57 6.27
CA LYS A 71 -12.35 -9.60 5.50
C LYS A 71 -11.64 -10.96 5.53
N CYS A 72 -10.32 -10.96 5.52
CA CYS A 72 -9.54 -12.18 5.61
C CYS A 72 -9.60 -12.80 7.01
N ALA A 73 -9.54 -11.99 8.08
CA ALA A 73 -9.73 -12.47 9.44
C ALA A 73 -11.10 -13.12 9.61
N GLU A 74 -12.17 -12.48 9.12
CA GLU A 74 -13.53 -13.02 9.10
C GLU A 74 -13.61 -14.34 8.32
N ALA A 75 -12.97 -14.43 7.15
CA ALA A 75 -12.93 -15.66 6.37
C ALA A 75 -12.21 -16.80 7.12
N VAL A 76 -11.08 -16.51 7.78
CA VAL A 76 -10.33 -17.51 8.55
C VAL A 76 -11.12 -17.97 9.78
N ALA A 77 -11.72 -17.04 10.53
CA ALA A 77 -12.52 -17.36 11.71
C ALA A 77 -13.76 -18.18 11.33
N ASN A 78 -14.53 -17.74 10.34
CA ASN A 78 -15.84 -18.31 10.02
C ASN A 78 -15.76 -19.56 9.12
N SER A 79 -14.88 -19.53 8.10
CA SER A 79 -14.82 -20.60 7.09
C SER A 79 -13.73 -21.63 7.36
N HIS A 80 -12.73 -21.29 8.18
CA HIS A 80 -11.60 -22.18 8.49
C HIS A 80 -11.43 -22.46 9.99
N GLY A 81 -12.41 -22.10 10.82
CA GLY A 81 -12.43 -22.40 12.26
C GLY A 81 -11.25 -21.80 13.00
N GLY A 82 -10.85 -20.57 12.64
CA GLY A 82 -9.74 -19.85 13.29
C GLY A 82 -8.35 -20.27 12.81
N ARG A 83 -8.25 -21.18 11.85
CA ARG A 83 -6.96 -21.75 11.41
C ARG A 83 -6.64 -21.35 9.99
N PHE A 84 -5.47 -20.74 9.81
CA PHE A 84 -4.96 -20.47 8.47
C PHE A 84 -4.69 -21.80 7.73
N PRO A 85 -5.07 -21.91 6.44
CA PRO A 85 -4.62 -23.02 5.60
C PRO A 85 -3.09 -23.05 5.54
N ASP A 86 -2.51 -24.24 5.48
CA ASP A 86 -1.06 -24.43 5.46
C ASP A 86 -0.48 -24.64 4.05
N THR A 87 -1.33 -24.64 3.02
CA THR A 87 -0.94 -24.74 1.62
C THR A 87 -1.00 -23.39 0.91
N GLU A 88 -0.15 -23.17 -0.09
CA GLU A 88 -0.17 -21.95 -0.89
C GLU A 88 -1.55 -21.71 -1.54
N ASP A 89 -2.17 -22.75 -2.10
CA ASP A 89 -3.48 -22.62 -2.76
C ASP A 89 -4.60 -22.30 -1.77
N GLY A 90 -4.58 -22.92 -0.58
CA GLY A 90 -5.50 -22.59 0.50
C GLY A 90 -5.34 -21.15 0.96
N LEU A 91 -4.10 -20.69 1.15
CA LEU A 91 -3.81 -19.31 1.55
C LEU A 91 -4.25 -18.30 0.48
N LYS A 92 -4.02 -18.56 -0.81
CA LYS A 92 -4.44 -17.68 -1.93
C LYS A 92 -5.95 -17.55 -2.08
N SER A 93 -6.71 -18.52 -1.58
CA SER A 93 -8.18 -18.44 -1.58
C SER A 93 -8.72 -17.38 -0.60
N LEU A 94 -7.90 -16.94 0.36
CA LEU A 94 -8.29 -15.94 1.34
C LEU A 94 -8.23 -14.51 0.78
N PRO A 95 -9.15 -13.62 1.18
CA PRO A 95 -9.17 -12.22 0.74
C PRO A 95 -7.83 -11.49 0.97
N GLY A 96 -7.30 -10.85 -0.07
CA GLY A 96 -6.10 -10.02 0.04
C GLY A 96 -4.77 -10.77 0.16
N ILE A 97 -4.77 -12.10 0.14
CA ILE A 97 -3.55 -12.92 0.08
C ILE A 97 -3.20 -13.23 -1.38
N GLY A 98 -2.15 -12.59 -1.89
CA GLY A 98 -1.58 -12.89 -3.21
C GLY A 98 -0.45 -13.92 -3.17
N ASP A 99 0.12 -14.25 -4.33
CA ASP A 99 1.18 -15.26 -4.50
C ASP A 99 2.35 -15.12 -3.52
N TYR A 100 2.84 -13.88 -3.34
CA TYR A 100 3.94 -13.60 -2.42
C TYR A 100 3.56 -13.93 -0.97
N THR A 101 2.44 -13.39 -0.50
CA THR A 101 2.02 -13.50 0.90
C THR A 101 1.68 -14.95 1.24
N ALA A 102 1.06 -15.68 0.31
CA ALA A 102 0.80 -17.11 0.47
C ALA A 102 2.10 -17.91 0.62
N ALA A 103 3.08 -17.70 -0.27
CA ALA A 103 4.37 -18.37 -0.19
C ALA A 103 5.13 -18.02 1.11
N ALA A 104 5.08 -16.75 1.54
CA ALA A 104 5.72 -16.29 2.76
C ALA A 104 5.11 -16.96 4.01
N ILE A 105 3.77 -16.97 4.15
CA ILE A 105 3.09 -17.63 5.27
C ILE A 105 3.34 -19.13 5.25
N ALA A 106 3.21 -19.79 4.10
CA ALA A 106 3.44 -21.23 3.95
C ALA A 106 4.87 -21.61 4.40
N ALA A 107 5.87 -20.85 3.97
CA ALA A 107 7.27 -21.09 4.36
C ALA A 107 7.52 -20.75 5.84
N ILE A 108 7.11 -19.59 6.31
CA ILE A 108 7.52 -19.06 7.62
C ILE A 108 6.71 -19.69 8.77
N ALA A 109 5.39 -19.74 8.64
CA ALA A 109 4.51 -20.21 9.70
C ALA A 109 4.38 -21.73 9.70
N PHE A 110 4.35 -22.35 8.50
CA PHE A 110 4.07 -23.77 8.33
C PHE A 110 5.27 -24.59 7.86
N ASN A 111 6.43 -23.96 7.67
CA ASN A 111 7.66 -24.61 7.22
C ASN A 111 7.49 -25.42 5.93
N ARG A 112 6.61 -24.98 5.03
CA ARG A 112 6.42 -25.59 3.70
C ARG A 112 7.50 -25.11 2.74
N LYS A 113 7.89 -25.98 1.81
CA LYS A 113 8.87 -25.65 0.78
C LYS A 113 8.23 -24.74 -0.28
N SER A 114 8.30 -23.44 -0.05
CA SER A 114 7.73 -22.41 -0.93
C SER A 114 8.80 -21.44 -1.41
N ALA A 115 8.70 -21.03 -2.67
CA ALA A 115 9.63 -20.07 -3.28
C ALA A 115 9.18 -18.64 -2.97
N VAL A 116 9.69 -18.07 -1.87
CA VAL A 116 9.33 -16.72 -1.43
C VAL A 116 10.18 -15.68 -2.17
N LEU A 117 9.52 -14.78 -2.90
CA LEU A 117 10.17 -13.80 -3.77
C LEU A 117 9.57 -12.40 -3.56
N ASP A 118 10.14 -11.65 -2.62
CA ASP A 118 9.85 -10.21 -2.42
C ASP A 118 10.85 -9.33 -3.19
N GLY A 119 10.71 -8.01 -3.10
CA GLY A 119 11.65 -7.07 -3.74
C GLY A 119 13.10 -7.17 -3.23
N ASN A 120 13.33 -7.67 -2.01
CA ASN A 120 14.66 -7.93 -1.47
C ASN A 120 15.29 -9.16 -2.11
N VAL A 121 14.55 -10.28 -2.12
CA VAL A 121 14.99 -11.54 -2.73
C VAL A 121 15.14 -11.40 -4.24
N GLU A 122 14.23 -10.69 -4.95
CA GLU A 122 14.38 -10.36 -6.38
C GLU A 122 15.75 -9.74 -6.66
N ARG A 123 16.15 -8.77 -5.84
CA ARG A 123 17.44 -8.08 -5.97
C ARG A 123 18.61 -9.01 -5.68
N VAL A 124 18.57 -9.76 -4.58
CA VAL A 124 19.63 -10.73 -4.24
C VAL A 124 19.82 -11.74 -5.36
N ILE A 125 18.75 -12.36 -5.84
CA ILE A 125 18.78 -13.40 -6.87
C ILE A 125 19.22 -12.83 -8.22
N SER A 126 18.73 -11.63 -8.59
CA SER A 126 19.16 -10.97 -9.81
C SER A 126 20.67 -10.73 -9.85
N ARG A 127 21.27 -10.37 -8.70
CA ARG A 127 22.71 -10.14 -8.57
C ARG A 127 23.49 -11.44 -8.51
N LEU A 128 23.03 -12.40 -7.71
CA LEU A 128 23.68 -13.69 -7.52
C LEU A 128 23.88 -14.42 -8.86
N TYR A 129 22.88 -14.35 -9.74
CA TYR A 129 22.90 -15.01 -11.05
C TYR A 129 23.18 -14.09 -12.24
N ALA A 130 23.33 -12.77 -12.02
CA ALA A 130 23.46 -11.76 -13.08
C ALA A 130 22.33 -11.85 -14.13
N ILE A 131 21.07 -11.84 -13.65
CA ILE A 131 19.89 -11.95 -14.52
C ILE A 131 19.68 -10.63 -15.27
N GLU A 132 19.91 -10.66 -16.58
CA GLU A 132 19.87 -9.49 -17.47
C GLU A 132 18.47 -9.11 -17.95
N ALA A 133 17.51 -10.04 -17.91
CA ALA A 133 16.14 -9.71 -18.26
C ALA A 133 15.61 -8.59 -17.35
N PRO A 134 14.97 -7.53 -17.89
CA PRO A 134 14.42 -6.47 -17.08
C PRO A 134 13.17 -6.94 -16.33
N LEU A 135 12.93 -6.40 -15.13
CA LEU A 135 11.66 -6.56 -14.44
C LEU A 135 10.52 -5.93 -15.27
N PRO A 136 9.34 -6.59 -15.37
CA PRO A 136 8.94 -7.81 -14.66
C PRO A 136 9.30 -9.14 -15.37
N ALA A 137 9.85 -9.10 -16.59
CA ALA A 137 10.11 -10.30 -17.41
C ALA A 137 11.08 -11.30 -16.75
N ALA A 138 11.96 -10.84 -15.86
CA ALA A 138 12.86 -11.71 -15.10
C ALA A 138 12.21 -12.49 -13.93
N LYS A 139 11.00 -12.13 -13.49
CA LYS A 139 10.40 -12.75 -12.30
C LYS A 139 10.24 -14.28 -12.40
N PRO A 140 9.82 -14.87 -13.55
CA PRO A 140 9.74 -16.33 -13.67
C PRO A 140 11.09 -17.02 -13.49
N GLU A 141 12.17 -16.49 -14.08
CA GLU A 141 13.52 -17.04 -13.89
C GLU A 141 13.96 -16.91 -12.43
N MET A 142 13.78 -15.74 -11.81
CA MET A 142 14.11 -15.52 -10.40
C MET A 142 13.37 -16.51 -9.49
N ARG A 143 12.07 -16.73 -9.72
CA ARG A 143 11.27 -17.69 -8.94
C ARG A 143 11.78 -19.11 -9.09
N ALA A 144 12.16 -19.53 -10.31
CA ALA A 144 12.76 -20.83 -10.55
C ALA A 144 14.10 -21.00 -9.81
N ARG A 145 14.94 -19.95 -9.77
CA ARG A 145 16.20 -19.97 -9.01
C ARG A 145 15.96 -20.07 -7.50
N VAL A 146 15.01 -19.29 -6.97
CA VAL A 146 14.64 -19.39 -5.54
C VAL A 146 14.14 -20.79 -5.22
N ALA A 147 13.26 -21.37 -6.04
CA ALA A 147 12.74 -22.72 -5.80
C ALA A 147 13.84 -23.79 -5.72
N ILE A 148 14.90 -23.67 -6.54
CA ILE A 148 16.07 -24.56 -6.49
C ILE A 148 16.89 -24.35 -5.22
N LEU A 149 17.05 -23.09 -4.78
CA LEU A 149 17.82 -22.75 -3.58
C LEU A 149 17.08 -23.02 -2.27
N THR A 150 15.74 -23.01 -2.28
CA THR A 150 14.95 -23.26 -1.09
C THR A 150 15.24 -24.66 -0.56
N PRO A 151 15.81 -24.80 0.65
CA PRO A 151 16.14 -26.10 1.22
C PRO A 151 14.89 -26.85 1.64
N ASP A 152 14.99 -28.18 1.67
CA ASP A 152 13.95 -29.04 2.28
C ASP A 152 13.93 -28.89 3.81
N ASP A 153 15.11 -28.67 4.42
CA ASP A 153 15.24 -28.38 5.84
C ASP A 153 15.19 -26.87 6.11
N ARG A 154 14.23 -26.44 6.93
CA ARG A 154 14.01 -25.05 7.37
C ARG A 154 13.77 -24.03 6.24
N PRO A 155 12.85 -24.26 5.28
CA PRO A 155 12.52 -23.30 4.22
C PRO A 155 12.07 -21.93 4.74
N GLY A 156 11.40 -21.87 5.90
CA GLY A 156 11.01 -20.60 6.52
C GLY A 156 12.18 -19.75 6.99
N ASP A 157 13.17 -20.37 7.63
CA ASP A 157 14.40 -19.67 8.04
C ASP A 157 15.20 -19.20 6.82
N PHE A 158 15.24 -20.00 5.75
CA PHE A 158 15.86 -19.59 4.49
C PHE A 158 15.17 -18.37 3.86
N ALA A 159 13.83 -18.37 3.82
CA ALA A 159 13.06 -17.24 3.29
C ALA A 159 13.36 -15.95 4.06
N GLN A 160 13.31 -15.99 5.40
CA GLN A 160 13.65 -14.84 6.24
C GLN A 160 15.11 -14.39 6.06
N ALA A 161 16.06 -15.33 6.04
CA ALA A 161 17.47 -15.00 5.86
C ALA A 161 17.76 -14.32 4.51
N MET A 162 17.06 -14.72 3.44
CA MET A 162 17.18 -14.08 2.13
C MET A 162 16.57 -12.67 2.11
N MET A 163 15.45 -12.45 2.80
CA MET A 163 14.88 -11.12 2.99
C MET A 163 15.81 -10.20 3.78
N ASP A 164 16.32 -10.67 4.92
CA ASP A 164 17.25 -9.94 5.78
C ASP A 164 18.55 -9.61 5.06
N LEU A 165 19.09 -10.55 4.30
CA LEU A 165 20.27 -10.34 3.46
C LEU A 165 20.02 -9.19 2.48
N GLY A 166 18.89 -9.18 1.79
CA GLY A 166 18.54 -8.11 0.88
C GLY A 166 18.33 -6.78 1.60
N ALA A 167 17.67 -6.78 2.76
CA ALA A 167 17.36 -5.58 3.53
C ALA A 167 18.59 -4.91 4.14
N THR A 168 19.60 -5.69 4.57
CA THR A 168 20.70 -5.18 5.40
C THR A 168 22.08 -5.18 4.73
N ILE A 169 22.37 -6.13 3.84
CA ILE A 169 23.69 -6.29 3.21
C ILE A 169 23.60 -6.00 1.71
N CYS A 170 22.77 -6.74 1.00
CA CYS A 170 22.59 -6.63 -0.45
C CYS A 170 21.56 -5.54 -0.76
N THR A 171 21.79 -4.33 -0.26
CA THR A 171 20.89 -3.17 -0.35
C THR A 171 20.79 -2.59 -1.78
N PRO A 172 19.75 -1.79 -2.10
CA PRO A 172 19.58 -1.22 -3.44
C PRO A 172 20.77 -0.37 -3.91
N LYS A 173 21.36 0.43 -3.02
CA LYS A 173 22.52 1.28 -3.27
C LYS A 173 23.61 0.97 -2.26
N ARG A 174 24.87 0.97 -2.70
CA ARG A 174 26.07 0.66 -1.90
C ARG A 174 25.93 -0.64 -1.10
N PRO A 175 25.68 -1.79 -1.76
CA PRO A 175 25.60 -3.07 -1.06
C PRO A 175 26.93 -3.37 -0.36
N ALA A 176 26.86 -3.89 0.87
CA ALA A 176 28.02 -4.26 1.67
C ALA A 176 28.61 -5.62 1.22
N CYS A 177 29.04 -5.69 -0.04
CA CYS A 177 29.48 -6.94 -0.68
C CYS A 177 30.62 -7.65 0.04
N SER A 178 31.49 -6.92 0.77
CA SER A 178 32.56 -7.50 1.59
C SER A 178 32.04 -8.33 2.76
N LEU A 179 30.84 -8.04 3.26
CA LEU A 179 30.18 -8.76 4.35
C LEU A 179 29.19 -9.82 3.85
N CYS A 180 28.98 -9.91 2.54
CA CYS A 180 27.97 -10.80 1.96
C CYS A 180 28.41 -12.27 2.04
N PRO A 181 27.59 -13.17 2.61
CA PRO A 181 27.91 -14.60 2.69
C PRO A 181 27.99 -15.26 1.30
N PHE A 182 27.32 -14.71 0.29
CA PHE A 182 27.38 -15.19 -1.09
C PHE A 182 28.44 -14.50 -1.95
N ARG A 183 29.33 -13.68 -1.37
CA ARG A 183 30.30 -12.87 -2.13
C ARG A 183 31.06 -13.69 -3.18
N ALA A 184 31.59 -14.85 -2.80
CA ALA A 184 32.38 -15.70 -3.69
C ALA A 184 31.58 -16.31 -4.86
N HIS A 185 30.25 -16.36 -4.75
CA HIS A 185 29.36 -16.95 -5.75
C HIS A 185 28.52 -15.91 -6.50
N CYS A 186 28.63 -14.63 -6.14
CA CYS A 186 27.83 -13.56 -6.74
C CYS A 186 28.34 -13.20 -8.13
N ARG A 187 27.62 -13.63 -9.17
CA ARG A 187 28.01 -13.37 -10.56
C ARG A 187 28.02 -11.89 -10.90
N ALA A 188 27.06 -11.10 -10.43
CA ALA A 188 27.07 -9.67 -10.69
C ALA A 188 28.36 -9.02 -10.17
N LEU A 189 28.87 -9.43 -9.00
CA LEU A 189 30.12 -8.89 -8.46
C LEU A 189 31.35 -9.22 -9.33
N SER A 190 31.32 -10.33 -10.08
CA SER A 190 32.44 -10.74 -10.93
C SER A 190 32.39 -10.16 -12.35
N VAL A 191 31.21 -9.77 -12.86
CA VAL A 191 31.04 -9.39 -14.28
C VAL A 191 30.48 -7.99 -14.51
N ALA A 192 29.92 -7.33 -13.49
CA ALA A 192 29.21 -6.06 -13.64
C ALA A 192 29.16 -5.26 -12.32
N ASP A 193 28.48 -4.12 -12.34
CA ASP A 193 28.14 -3.40 -11.12
C ASP A 193 26.83 -3.95 -10.51
N PRO A 194 26.84 -4.53 -9.29
CA PRO A 194 25.63 -5.03 -8.62
C PRO A 194 24.52 -3.99 -8.47
N GLU A 195 24.82 -2.69 -8.38
CA GLU A 195 23.79 -1.64 -8.27
C GLU A 195 22.90 -1.52 -9.51
N THR A 196 23.41 -2.00 -10.64
CA THR A 196 22.67 -2.00 -11.90
C THR A 196 21.65 -3.15 -12.01
N PHE A 197 21.61 -4.04 -11.02
CA PHE A 197 20.64 -5.13 -10.87
C PHE A 197 19.68 -4.89 -9.67
N PRO A 198 18.40 -5.28 -9.80
CA PRO A 198 17.79 -5.90 -10.96
C PRO A 198 17.64 -4.90 -12.11
N ARG A 199 17.77 -5.40 -13.34
CA ARG A 199 17.52 -4.59 -14.55
C ARG A 199 16.09 -4.10 -14.52
N LYS A 200 15.89 -2.82 -14.83
CA LYS A 200 14.55 -2.21 -14.90
C LYS A 200 14.21 -1.97 -16.35
N ALA A 201 13.01 -2.34 -16.75
CA ALA A 201 12.50 -1.95 -18.06
C ALA A 201 12.52 -0.42 -18.18
N GLN A 202 12.74 0.07 -19.40
CA GLN A 202 12.61 1.49 -19.67
C GLN A 202 11.21 1.95 -19.25
N LYS A 203 11.15 3.02 -18.44
CA LYS A 203 9.87 3.55 -17.99
C LYS A 203 9.10 4.03 -19.20
N LYS A 204 7.94 3.43 -19.45
CA LYS A 204 6.96 4.01 -20.38
C LYS A 204 6.55 5.38 -19.85
N GLU A 205 6.25 6.30 -20.77
CA GLU A 205 5.71 7.60 -20.42
C GLU A 205 4.42 7.40 -19.61
N LYS A 206 4.31 8.08 -18.47
CA LYS A 206 3.12 7.96 -17.63
C LYS A 206 1.98 8.69 -18.33
N PRO A 207 0.81 8.06 -18.51
CA PRO A 207 -0.33 8.77 -19.05
C PRO A 207 -0.66 9.96 -18.15
N LEU A 208 -0.88 11.12 -18.77
CA LEU A 208 -1.48 12.26 -18.12
C LEU A 208 -3.01 12.04 -18.07
N ARG A 209 -3.59 12.29 -16.91
CA ARG A 209 -5.02 12.36 -16.69
C ARG A 209 -5.43 13.74 -16.22
N ARG A 210 -6.64 14.14 -16.56
CA ARG A 210 -7.18 15.46 -16.24
C ARG A 210 -8.51 15.37 -15.52
N GLY A 211 -8.87 16.40 -14.76
CA GLY A 211 -10.16 16.57 -14.13
C GLY A 211 -10.28 17.92 -13.41
N ALA A 212 -11.33 18.07 -12.62
CA ALA A 212 -11.53 19.24 -11.76
C ALA A 212 -11.85 18.84 -10.31
N ALA A 213 -11.56 19.75 -9.39
CA ALA A 213 -11.91 19.69 -7.98
C ALA A 213 -12.60 21.00 -7.57
N PHE A 214 -13.70 20.91 -6.84
CA PHE A 214 -14.59 22.01 -6.48
C PHE A 214 -14.63 22.17 -4.95
N VAL A 215 -13.96 23.19 -4.44
CA VAL A 215 -13.85 23.50 -3.01
C VAL A 215 -14.90 24.54 -2.61
N ALA A 216 -16.05 24.08 -2.12
CA ALA A 216 -17.07 24.96 -1.56
C ALA A 216 -16.80 25.25 -0.08
N ILE A 217 -16.96 26.51 0.31
CA ILE A 217 -16.73 27.01 1.68
C ILE A 217 -17.99 27.74 2.14
N ASP A 218 -18.43 27.50 3.36
CA ASP A 218 -19.56 28.25 3.94
C ASP A 218 -19.11 29.47 4.77
N ALA A 219 -20.09 30.16 5.36
CA ALA A 219 -19.85 31.33 6.20
C ALA A 219 -19.09 31.01 7.51
N ASP A 220 -19.10 29.74 7.95
CA ASP A 220 -18.42 29.27 9.17
C ASP A 220 -17.00 28.75 8.88
N ASN A 221 -16.49 28.95 7.66
CA ASN A 221 -15.21 28.41 7.19
C ASN A 221 -15.15 26.88 7.28
N ALA A 222 -16.25 26.20 6.94
CA ALA A 222 -16.30 24.77 6.72
C ALA A 222 -16.26 24.45 5.22
N VAL A 223 -15.58 23.36 4.86
CA VAL A 223 -15.47 22.86 3.48
C VAL A 223 -16.48 21.74 3.25
N TYR A 224 -17.17 21.77 2.11
CA TYR A 224 -18.05 20.68 1.72
C TYR A 224 -17.25 19.47 1.22
N LEU A 225 -17.41 18.34 1.89
CA LEU A 225 -16.75 17.08 1.61
C LEU A 225 -17.79 16.00 1.27
N ARG A 226 -17.37 14.98 0.54
CA ARG A 226 -18.14 13.75 0.33
C ARG A 226 -17.25 12.52 0.46
N LYS A 227 -17.87 11.35 0.54
CA LYS A 227 -17.15 10.08 0.57
C LYS A 227 -17.11 9.49 -0.84
N ARG A 228 -15.93 9.08 -1.30
CA ARG A 228 -15.80 8.34 -2.57
C ARG A 228 -16.47 6.97 -2.43
N VAL A 229 -17.00 6.46 -3.55
CA VAL A 229 -17.44 5.06 -3.66
C VAL A 229 -16.37 4.10 -3.11
N GLU A 230 -16.79 3.03 -2.44
CA GLU A 230 -15.87 2.14 -1.71
C GLU A 230 -14.86 1.40 -2.59
N THR A 231 -15.17 1.23 -3.88
CA THR A 231 -14.34 0.50 -4.85
C THR A 231 -13.59 1.44 -5.80
N GLY A 232 -12.47 0.97 -6.34
CA GLY A 232 -11.68 1.73 -7.31
C GLY A 232 -10.65 2.68 -6.68
N LEU A 233 -10.22 3.67 -7.46
CA LEU A 233 -9.13 4.57 -7.09
C LEU A 233 -9.55 5.48 -5.91
N LEU A 234 -8.77 5.43 -4.83
CA LEU A 234 -9.03 6.15 -3.57
C LEU A 234 -10.40 5.79 -2.95
N GLY A 235 -10.86 4.53 -3.16
CA GLY A 235 -12.19 4.12 -2.74
C GLY A 235 -12.42 4.18 -1.23
N GLY A 236 -13.56 4.76 -0.85
CA GLY A 236 -13.98 4.99 0.53
C GLY A 236 -13.27 6.16 1.23
N MET A 237 -12.38 6.88 0.54
CA MET A 237 -11.70 8.06 1.10
C MET A 237 -12.56 9.33 0.99
N THR A 238 -12.31 10.29 1.87
CA THR A 238 -12.94 11.62 1.81
C THR A 238 -12.40 12.44 0.65
N GLU A 239 -13.25 13.23 0.01
CA GLU A 239 -12.87 14.15 -1.06
C GLU A 239 -13.71 15.43 -1.08
N VAL A 240 -13.23 16.43 -1.82
CA VAL A 240 -14.10 17.50 -2.33
C VAL A 240 -14.79 17.01 -3.62
N PRO A 241 -15.96 17.53 -3.99
CA PRO A 241 -16.57 17.21 -5.27
C PRO A 241 -15.60 17.41 -6.44
N GLY A 242 -15.64 16.50 -7.40
CA GLY A 242 -14.78 16.54 -8.58
C GLY A 242 -15.41 15.76 -9.73
N THR A 243 -14.76 15.80 -10.89
CA THR A 243 -15.22 15.13 -12.11
C THR A 243 -14.81 13.67 -12.17
N ASP A 244 -15.37 12.90 -13.11
CA ASP A 244 -15.23 11.44 -13.21
C ASP A 244 -13.86 10.96 -13.73
N TRP A 245 -12.76 11.57 -13.28
CA TRP A 245 -11.42 11.13 -13.63
C TRP A 245 -11.06 9.82 -12.94
N THR A 246 -10.33 8.95 -13.65
CA THR A 246 -9.78 7.70 -13.11
C THR A 246 -8.36 7.46 -13.63
N SER A 247 -7.72 6.35 -13.24
CA SER A 247 -6.45 5.95 -13.86
C SER A 247 -6.60 5.65 -15.36
N ARG A 248 -7.82 5.42 -15.85
CA ARG A 248 -8.10 5.01 -17.23
C ARG A 248 -8.76 6.09 -18.08
N GLN A 249 -9.36 7.12 -17.48
CA GLN A 249 -10.10 8.15 -18.21
C GLN A 249 -9.89 9.54 -17.60
N ASP A 250 -10.03 10.56 -18.45
CA ASP A 250 -10.09 11.96 -18.02
C ASP A 250 -11.50 12.31 -17.54
N GLY A 251 -11.59 13.24 -16.60
CA GLY A 251 -12.80 13.98 -16.28
C GLY A 251 -12.75 15.36 -16.94
N ASP A 252 -13.91 16.02 -17.00
CA ASP A 252 -13.98 17.42 -17.41
C ASP A 252 -13.13 18.29 -16.47
N THR A 253 -12.53 19.34 -17.02
CA THR A 253 -11.68 20.30 -16.31
C THR A 253 -12.36 21.65 -16.14
N SER A 254 -13.58 21.81 -16.66
CA SER A 254 -14.28 23.10 -16.75
C SER A 254 -15.32 23.29 -15.64
N LEU A 255 -15.78 24.54 -15.50
CA LEU A 255 -16.89 24.92 -14.61
C LEU A 255 -18.24 24.31 -15.01
N ALA A 256 -18.38 23.76 -16.23
CA ALA A 256 -19.64 23.14 -16.66
C ALA A 256 -20.00 21.92 -15.81
N SER A 257 -19.00 21.28 -15.17
CA SER A 257 -19.16 20.14 -14.28
C SER A 257 -19.25 20.51 -12.80
N GLN A 258 -19.64 21.75 -12.48
CA GLN A 258 -19.86 22.18 -11.09
C GLN A 258 -20.88 21.26 -10.37
N PRO A 259 -20.66 20.93 -9.09
CA PRO A 259 -21.54 20.03 -8.35
C PRO A 259 -22.92 20.65 -8.05
N PHE A 260 -22.98 21.98 -7.98
CA PHE A 260 -24.19 22.78 -7.78
C PHE A 260 -23.91 24.21 -8.27
N VAL A 261 -24.98 24.97 -8.51
CA VAL A 261 -24.91 26.34 -9.03
C VAL A 261 -24.37 27.27 -7.95
N ALA A 262 -23.18 27.84 -8.19
CA ALA A 262 -22.53 28.80 -7.30
C ALA A 262 -21.54 29.70 -8.07
N PRO A 263 -21.09 30.84 -7.49
CA PRO A 263 -20.08 31.69 -8.10
C PRO A 263 -18.68 31.09 -7.94
N TRP A 264 -18.35 30.09 -8.76
CA TRP A 264 -17.06 29.42 -8.73
C TRP A 264 -15.95 30.26 -9.37
N GLU A 265 -14.83 30.40 -8.66
CA GLU A 265 -13.62 31.10 -9.07
C GLU A 265 -12.51 30.09 -9.39
N ASP A 266 -11.77 30.33 -10.49
CA ASP A 266 -10.61 29.53 -10.88
C ASP A 266 -9.42 29.82 -9.94
N CYS A 267 -8.94 28.78 -9.27
CA CYS A 267 -7.81 28.83 -8.34
C CYS A 267 -6.53 28.23 -8.95
N GLY A 268 -6.52 27.89 -10.25
CA GLY A 268 -5.39 27.31 -10.95
C GLY A 268 -5.39 25.78 -10.99
N THR A 269 -4.22 25.17 -11.18
CA THR A 269 -4.08 23.72 -11.39
C THR A 269 -3.09 23.11 -10.43
N ILE A 270 -3.39 21.91 -9.94
CA ILE A 270 -2.45 21.07 -9.18
C ILE A 270 -2.07 19.81 -9.95
N SER A 271 -0.83 19.33 -9.73
CA SER A 271 -0.37 18.03 -10.24
C SER A 271 -0.15 17.03 -9.10
N HIS A 272 -0.57 15.79 -9.33
CA HIS A 272 -0.36 14.67 -8.43
C HIS A 272 0.08 13.42 -9.20
N VAL A 273 1.16 12.78 -8.75
CA VAL A 273 1.73 11.62 -9.44
C VAL A 273 1.35 10.36 -8.68
N PHE A 274 0.56 9.50 -9.33
CA PHE A 274 0.37 8.12 -8.90
C PHE A 274 1.46 7.22 -9.49
N THR A 275 1.55 5.98 -8.99
CA THR A 275 2.50 4.98 -9.52
C THR A 275 2.33 4.79 -11.03
N HIS A 276 1.08 4.77 -11.52
CA HIS A 276 0.74 4.38 -12.88
C HIS A 276 0.34 5.54 -13.82
N PHE A 277 0.10 6.75 -13.30
CA PHE A 277 -0.31 7.91 -14.10
C PHE A 277 -0.03 9.23 -13.36
N GLU A 278 -0.02 10.35 -14.07
CA GLU A 278 -0.05 11.71 -13.50
C GLU A 278 -1.47 12.25 -13.61
N LEU A 279 -1.96 12.92 -12.57
CA LEU A 279 -3.25 13.62 -12.57
C LEU A 279 -3.01 15.13 -12.47
N ARG A 280 -3.68 15.89 -13.32
CA ARG A 280 -3.82 17.35 -13.21
C ARG A 280 -5.26 17.72 -12.93
N LEU A 281 -5.49 18.48 -11.85
CA LEU A 281 -6.82 18.97 -11.50
C LEU A 281 -6.86 20.49 -11.62
N SER A 282 -7.82 20.99 -12.40
CA SER A 282 -8.29 22.36 -12.25
C SER A 282 -8.98 22.50 -10.90
N VAL A 283 -8.67 23.55 -10.16
CA VAL A 283 -9.23 23.78 -8.83
C VAL A 283 -10.15 24.98 -8.89
N TYR A 284 -11.38 24.81 -8.45
CA TYR A 284 -12.37 25.87 -8.35
C TYR A 284 -12.78 26.06 -6.90
N ARG A 285 -13.09 27.30 -6.53
CA ARG A 285 -13.58 27.66 -5.19
C ARG A 285 -14.86 28.46 -5.26
N ALA A 286 -15.79 28.23 -4.34
CA ALA A 286 -16.94 29.11 -4.16
C ALA A 286 -17.26 29.30 -2.67
N ASN A 287 -17.68 30.51 -2.29
CA ASN A 287 -18.32 30.72 -1.00
C ASN A 287 -19.84 30.53 -1.18
N VAL A 288 -20.47 29.66 -0.39
CA VAL A 288 -21.87 29.27 -0.58
C VAL A 288 -22.64 29.17 0.74
N ALA A 289 -23.96 29.37 0.67
CA ALA A 289 -24.83 29.06 1.79
C ALA A 289 -25.14 27.54 1.79
N ARG A 290 -25.10 26.89 2.96
CA ARG A 290 -25.37 25.44 3.08
C ARG A 290 -26.72 25.02 2.48
N ALA A 291 -27.74 25.86 2.57
CA ALA A 291 -29.06 25.58 2.02
C ALA A 291 -29.09 25.44 0.48
N GLY A 292 -28.07 25.94 -0.22
CA GLY A 292 -27.93 25.86 -1.67
C GLY A 292 -27.06 24.69 -2.15
N THR A 293 -26.56 23.84 -1.25
CA THR A 293 -25.78 22.67 -1.63
C THR A 293 -26.64 21.43 -1.62
N GLU A 294 -26.78 20.79 -2.78
CA GLU A 294 -27.44 19.50 -2.92
C GLU A 294 -26.38 18.39 -3.02
N GLY A 295 -26.57 17.27 -2.31
CA GLY A 295 -25.69 16.09 -2.40
C GLY A 295 -25.61 15.26 -1.11
N ASP A 296 -24.85 14.18 -1.17
CA ASP A 296 -24.63 13.19 -0.10
C ASP A 296 -23.39 13.49 0.77
N GLY A 297 -22.95 14.75 0.80
CA GLY A 297 -21.77 15.21 1.52
C GLY A 297 -22.07 15.78 2.92
N TRP A 298 -21.03 16.30 3.56
CA TRP A 298 -21.09 16.98 4.84
C TRP A 298 -20.15 18.19 4.87
N TRP A 299 -20.39 19.09 5.82
CA TRP A 299 -19.57 20.27 6.03
C TRP A 299 -18.54 20.00 7.13
N GLU A 300 -17.26 20.17 6.81
CA GLU A 300 -16.16 19.96 7.75
C GLU A 300 -15.44 21.28 8.03
N PRO A 301 -15.37 21.73 9.30
CA PRO A 301 -14.58 22.90 9.66
C PRO A 301 -13.12 22.77 9.21
N VAL A 302 -12.53 23.86 8.69
CA VAL A 302 -11.15 23.84 8.17
C VAL A 302 -10.15 23.30 9.20
N HIS A 303 -10.27 23.68 10.48
CA HIS A 303 -9.39 23.21 11.55
C HIS A 303 -9.46 21.69 11.80
N SER A 304 -10.57 21.04 11.43
CA SER A 304 -10.80 19.60 11.63
C SER A 304 -10.45 18.75 10.40
N LEU A 305 -10.09 19.37 9.26
CA LEU A 305 -9.75 18.65 8.01
C LEU A 305 -8.60 17.65 8.17
N THR A 306 -7.71 17.85 9.14
CA THR A 306 -6.60 16.92 9.41
C THR A 306 -7.06 15.58 9.96
N ALA A 307 -8.22 15.53 10.64
CA ALA A 307 -8.83 14.31 11.16
C ALA A 307 -9.54 13.50 10.06
N GLN A 308 -9.86 14.12 8.92
CA GLN A 308 -10.52 13.47 7.81
C GLN A 308 -9.58 12.57 7.00
N ALA A 309 -10.13 11.49 6.43
CA ALA A 309 -9.41 10.54 5.60
C ALA A 309 -9.12 11.08 4.17
N LEU A 310 -8.66 12.33 4.07
CA LEU A 310 -8.34 13.01 2.82
C LEU A 310 -7.02 12.48 2.23
N PRO A 311 -7.01 12.00 0.96
CA PRO A 311 -5.77 11.64 0.29
C PRO A 311 -4.97 12.89 -0.06
N THR A 312 -3.66 12.72 -0.25
CA THR A 312 -2.72 13.83 -0.53
C THR A 312 -3.14 14.68 -1.73
N VAL A 313 -3.75 14.08 -2.77
CA VAL A 313 -4.28 14.83 -3.92
C VAL A 313 -5.38 15.82 -3.54
N MET A 314 -6.30 15.43 -2.64
CA MET A 314 -7.39 16.30 -2.17
C MET A 314 -6.87 17.35 -1.19
N LYS A 315 -5.90 17.00 -0.33
CA LYS A 315 -5.22 17.99 0.52
C LYS A 315 -4.55 19.09 -0.33
N LYS A 316 -3.91 18.71 -1.45
CA LYS A 316 -3.35 19.69 -2.40
C LYS A 316 -4.42 20.57 -3.05
N ALA A 317 -5.54 19.99 -3.50
CA ALA A 317 -6.64 20.75 -4.11
C ALA A 317 -7.24 21.76 -3.11
N ILE A 318 -7.51 21.33 -1.87
CA ILE A 318 -8.00 22.22 -0.81
C ILE A 318 -6.97 23.31 -0.50
N THR A 319 -5.68 22.96 -0.39
CA THR A 319 -4.60 23.95 -0.15
C THR A 319 -4.50 24.96 -1.29
N GLN A 320 -4.76 24.55 -2.54
CA GLN A 320 -4.76 25.46 -3.69
C GLN A 320 -5.89 26.50 -3.61
N ALA A 321 -7.07 26.10 -3.13
CA ALA A 321 -8.20 27.01 -2.93
C ALA A 321 -8.12 27.81 -1.62
N ILE A 322 -7.51 27.21 -0.58
CA ILE A 322 -7.40 27.73 0.78
C ILE A 322 -5.95 27.50 1.28
N PRO A 323 -5.03 28.43 1.02
CA PRO A 323 -3.58 28.24 1.27
C PRO A 323 -3.19 27.81 2.70
N ASP A 324 -4.01 28.15 3.69
CA ASP A 324 -3.73 27.89 5.11
C ASP A 324 -4.52 26.70 5.70
N ALA A 325 -5.30 25.97 4.89
CA ALA A 325 -6.25 24.96 5.38
C ALA A 325 -5.65 23.80 6.20
N PHE A 326 -4.34 23.52 6.06
CA PHE A 326 -3.65 22.46 6.81
C PHE A 326 -2.45 22.97 7.60
N LYS A 327 -2.29 24.30 7.75
CA LYS A 327 -1.29 24.84 8.67
C LYS A 327 -1.81 24.66 10.09
N ALA A 328 -0.96 24.19 10.99
CA ALA A 328 -1.31 24.17 12.40
C ALA A 328 -1.58 25.62 12.85
N GLU A 329 -2.71 25.84 13.53
CA GLU A 329 -2.94 27.07 14.29
C GLU A 329 -1.76 27.21 15.26
N ARG A 330 -1.02 28.30 15.15
CA ARG A 330 0.09 28.63 16.07
C ARG A 330 -0.44 29.22 17.36
#